data_AF-A0A496PMJ1-F1
#
_entry.id   AF-A0A496PMJ1-F1
#
_cell.length_a   1.000
_cell.length_b   1.000
_cell.length_c   1.000
_cell.angle_alpha   90.00
_cell.angle_beta   90.00
_cell.angle_gamma   90.00
#
_symmetry.space_group_name_H-M   'P 1'
#
loop_
_entity.id
_entity.type
_entity.pdbx_description
1 polymer ?
#
loop_
_entity_poly.entity_id
_entity_poly.type
_entity_poly.pdbx_seq_one_letter_code
_entity_poly.pdbx_strand_id
1 'polypeptide(L)'
;MRADGKRPVTVAGRAASSTNRRTWSSHAAVCESTAGDGMGVMLGGGLGCYDLDGCLIDGHLTDEARRIIDTITAPILFTEVSVSGRGLHIFTAEPESKAAQGAWGGHYSFGRFIRTTGIRFTG
;
A
#
# COMPACT_ATOMS: atom_id res chain seq x y z
N MET A 1 5.49 2.28 9.09
CA MET A 1 4.48 2.76 10.06
C MET A 1 3.82 1.58 10.75
N ARG A 2 3.39 1.73 12.00
CA ARG A 2 2.49 0.75 12.63
C ARG A 2 1.05 1.01 12.16
N ALA A 3 0.20 0.01 12.28
CA ALA A 3 -1.19 0.05 11.87
C ALA A 3 -2.11 -0.37 13.02
N ASP A 4 -3.28 0.26 13.11
CA ASP A 4 -4.41 -0.14 13.95
C ASP A 4 -5.64 -0.23 13.05
N GLY A 5 -6.00 -1.44 12.62
CA GLY A 5 -6.90 -1.65 11.49
C GLY A 5 -6.39 -0.89 10.25
N LYS A 6 -7.25 -0.12 9.59
CA LYS A 6 -6.83 0.65 8.39
C LYS A 6 -6.11 1.97 8.71
N ARG A 7 -5.86 2.28 9.99
CA ARG A 7 -5.31 3.58 10.41
C ARG A 7 -3.80 3.51 10.64
N PRO A 8 -3.01 4.48 10.16
CA PRO A 8 -1.61 4.58 10.54
C PRO A 8 -1.47 5.08 11.98
N VAL A 9 -0.61 4.42 12.75
CA VAL A 9 -0.22 4.84 14.09
C VAL A 9 1.31 4.92 14.19
N THR A 10 1.78 5.80 15.08
CA THR A 10 3.19 5.91 15.47
C THR A 10 3.64 4.61 16.17
N VAL A 11 4.95 4.43 16.33
CA VAL A 11 5.52 3.31 17.12
C VAL A 11 5.12 3.30 18.60
N ALA A 12 4.53 4.40 19.08
CA ALA A 12 3.95 4.52 20.42
C ALA A 12 2.41 4.38 20.43
N GLY A 13 1.79 3.96 19.33
CA GLY A 13 0.33 3.71 19.24
C GLY A 13 -0.55 4.95 19.06
N ARG A 14 0.00 6.17 19.04
CA ARG A 14 -0.77 7.40 18.74
C ARG A 14 -1.07 7.50 17.25
N ALA A 15 -2.16 8.17 16.88
CA ALA A 15 -2.50 8.43 15.48
C ALA A 15 -1.34 9.12 14.74
N ALA A 16 -1.05 8.64 13.52
CA ALA A 16 -0.08 9.27 12.63
C ALA A 16 -0.79 9.99 11.47
N SER A 17 -0.22 11.11 11.05
CA SER A 17 -0.75 11.88 9.92
C SER A 17 -0.22 11.29 8.61
N SER A 18 -1.03 11.32 7.55
CA SER A 18 -0.56 10.89 6.22
C SER A 18 0.23 11.96 5.45
N THR A 19 0.33 13.18 6.00
CA THR A 19 1.01 14.31 5.33
C THR A 19 2.09 14.95 6.21
N ASN A 20 2.10 14.72 7.52
CA ASN A 20 3.14 15.21 8.42
C ASN A 20 4.20 14.12 8.70
N ARG A 21 5.31 14.20 7.97
CA ARG A 21 6.47 13.29 8.06
C ARG A 21 7.04 13.13 9.47
N ARG A 22 6.87 14.11 10.36
CA ARG A 22 7.34 14.04 11.76
C ARG A 22 6.61 12.99 12.59
N THR A 23 5.44 12.55 12.14
CA THR A 23 4.69 11.46 12.77
C THR A 23 5.08 10.10 12.24
N TRP A 24 6.01 10.04 11.27
CA TRP A 24 6.42 8.79 10.65
C TRP A 24 7.64 8.19 11.36
N SER A 25 7.92 6.93 11.08
CA SER A 25 9.01 6.18 11.71
C SER A 25 9.73 5.33 10.67
N SER A 26 11.02 5.06 10.91
CA SER A 26 11.82 4.18 10.07
C SER A 26 11.28 2.74 10.10
N HIS A 27 11.64 1.95 9.10
CA HIS A 27 11.28 0.53 9.06
C HIS A 27 11.80 -0.22 10.30
N ALA A 28 13.06 0.01 10.71
CA ALA A 28 13.64 -0.63 11.88
C ALA A 28 12.83 -0.38 13.16
N ALA A 29 12.49 0.88 13.45
CA ALA A 29 11.69 1.23 14.63
C ALA A 29 10.26 0.64 14.57
N VAL A 30 9.71 0.47 13.36
CA VAL A 30 8.40 -0.14 13.14
C VAL A 30 8.44 -1.66 13.40
N CYS A 31 9.54 -2.33 13.05
CA CYS A 31 9.74 -3.75 13.34
C CYS A 31 9.94 -4.04 14.83
N GLU A 32 10.58 -3.12 15.57
CA GLU A 32 10.79 -3.24 17.02
C GLU A 32 9.53 -2.95 17.84
N SER A 33 8.58 -2.21 17.27
CA SER A 33 7.35 -1.79 17.94
C SER A 33 6.26 -2.86 17.89
N THR A 34 5.57 -3.04 19.01
CA THR A 34 4.38 -3.89 19.15
C THR A 34 3.06 -3.13 19.05
N ALA A 35 3.08 -1.82 18.77
CA ALA A 35 1.88 -1.01 18.76
C ALA A 35 0.91 -1.39 17.63
N GLY A 36 -0.38 -1.44 17.93
CA GLY A 36 -1.41 -1.79 16.95
C GLY A 36 -1.34 -3.25 16.49
N ASP A 37 -2.03 -3.57 15.41
CA ASP A 37 -2.30 -4.93 14.91
C ASP A 37 -1.63 -5.23 13.57
N GLY A 38 -0.73 -4.35 13.10
CA GLY A 38 -0.02 -4.54 11.84
C GLY A 38 0.96 -3.44 11.50
N MET A 39 1.41 -3.45 10.25
CA MET A 39 2.37 -2.49 9.70
C MET A 39 1.91 -2.00 8.34
N GLY A 40 2.55 -0.94 7.87
CA GLY A 40 2.35 -0.43 6.53
C GLY A 40 3.35 0.64 6.17
N VAL A 41 3.25 1.14 4.95
CA VAL A 41 4.13 2.16 4.40
C VAL A 41 3.34 3.43 4.12
N MET A 42 3.99 4.58 4.33
CA MET A 42 3.46 5.85 3.88
C MET A 42 4.07 6.17 2.52
N LEU A 43 3.24 6.46 1.53
CA LEU A 43 3.69 6.75 0.18
C LEU A 43 4.29 8.16 0.05
N GLY A 44 5.15 8.32 -0.94
CA GLY A 44 5.91 9.55 -1.22
C GLY A 44 7.39 9.27 -1.44
N GLY A 45 8.14 10.32 -1.81
CA GLY A 45 9.59 10.23 -2.03
C GLY A 45 10.01 9.26 -3.13
N GLY A 46 9.16 9.06 -4.14
CA GLY A 46 9.41 8.15 -5.27
C GLY A 46 8.69 6.80 -5.17
N LEU A 47 7.97 6.52 -4.08
CA LEU A 47 7.22 5.28 -3.89
C LEU A 47 5.72 5.53 -4.09
N GLY A 48 5.16 4.92 -5.14
CA GLY A 48 3.74 4.86 -5.40
C GLY A 48 3.13 3.48 -5.16
N CYS A 49 1.79 3.42 -5.23
CA CYS A 49 1.02 2.21 -5.09
C CYS A 49 -0.28 2.29 -5.89
N TYR A 50 -0.54 1.25 -6.67
CA TYR A 50 -1.87 0.92 -7.16
C TYR A 50 -2.50 -0.03 -6.15
N ASP A 51 -3.58 0.40 -5.51
CA ASP A 51 -4.34 -0.36 -4.51
C ASP A 51 -5.60 -0.89 -5.21
N LEU A 52 -5.59 -2.17 -5.59
CA LEU A 52 -6.65 -2.82 -6.37
C LEU A 52 -7.52 -3.70 -5.47
N ASP A 53 -8.77 -3.32 -5.31
CA ASP A 53 -9.75 -4.04 -4.49
C ASP A 53 -10.48 -5.12 -5.31
N GLY A 54 -10.64 -6.31 -4.75
CA GLY A 54 -11.44 -7.38 -5.38
C GLY A 54 -10.87 -7.91 -6.71
N CYS A 55 -9.59 -7.71 -6.96
CA CYS A 55 -8.91 -8.13 -8.18
C CYS A 55 -8.54 -9.63 -8.21
N LEU A 56 -8.73 -10.35 -7.10
CA LEU A 56 -8.51 -11.80 -7.02
C LEU A 56 -9.82 -12.56 -6.76
N ILE A 57 -10.02 -13.63 -7.54
CA ILE A 57 -11.04 -14.66 -7.33
C ILE A 57 -10.31 -15.98 -7.21
N ASP A 58 -10.48 -16.65 -6.06
CA ASP A 58 -9.78 -17.91 -5.73
C ASP A 58 -8.26 -17.84 -5.92
N GLY A 59 -7.67 -16.68 -5.63
CA GLY A 59 -6.23 -16.41 -5.76
C GLY A 59 -5.76 -16.06 -7.17
N HIS A 60 -6.66 -16.04 -8.15
CA HIS A 60 -6.35 -15.70 -9.54
C HIS A 60 -6.81 -14.30 -9.90
N LEU A 61 -6.01 -13.60 -10.69
CA LEU A 61 -6.40 -12.29 -11.26
C LEU A 61 -7.67 -12.41 -12.10
N THR A 62 -8.56 -11.44 -11.91
CA THR A 62 -9.65 -11.21 -12.87
C THR A 62 -9.08 -10.66 -14.18
N ASP A 63 -9.77 -10.89 -15.31
CA ASP A 63 -9.33 -10.38 -16.62
C ASP A 63 -9.22 -8.86 -16.67
N GLU A 64 -10.02 -8.21 -15.85
CA GLU A 64 -10.02 -6.77 -15.76
C GLU A 64 -8.88 -6.25 -14.89
N ALA A 65 -8.54 -6.93 -13.80
CA ALA A 65 -7.32 -6.66 -13.05
C ALA A 65 -6.08 -6.81 -13.93
N ARG A 66 -6.01 -7.85 -14.78
CA ARG A 66 -4.94 -8.01 -15.78
C ARG A 66 -4.85 -6.79 -16.68
N ARG A 67 -5.97 -6.38 -17.28
CA ARG A 67 -6.01 -5.20 -18.16
C ARG A 67 -5.52 -3.93 -17.47
N ILE A 68 -5.84 -3.72 -16.19
CA ILE A 68 -5.36 -2.57 -15.43
C ILE A 68 -3.85 -2.67 -15.20
N ILE A 69 -3.37 -3.83 -14.77
CA ILE A 69 -1.94 -4.08 -14.56
C ILE A 69 -1.15 -3.81 -15.84
N ASP A 70 -1.67 -4.21 -17.01
CA ASP A 70 -1.06 -3.98 -18.32
C ASP A 70 -0.97 -2.48 -18.69
N THR A 71 -1.75 -1.61 -18.04
CA THR A 71 -1.64 -0.14 -18.23
C THR A 71 -0.59 0.52 -17.34
N ILE A 72 -0.03 -0.20 -16.37
CA ILE A 72 0.97 0.35 -15.46
C ILE A 72 2.30 0.47 -16.20
N THR A 73 2.69 1.71 -16.51
CA THR A 73 3.96 2.02 -17.20
C THR A 73 5.10 2.33 -16.23
N ALA A 74 4.80 2.63 -14.98
CA ALA A 74 5.81 2.86 -13.95
C ALA A 74 6.52 1.54 -13.59
N PRO A 75 7.84 1.57 -13.29
CA PRO A 75 8.55 0.38 -12.82
C PRO A 75 7.90 -0.24 -11.57
N ILE A 76 7.48 -1.50 -11.68
CA ILE A 76 6.93 -2.26 -10.55
C ILE A 76 8.08 -2.74 -9.67
N LEU A 77 8.04 -2.37 -8.39
CA LEU A 77 9.02 -2.76 -7.38
C LEU A 77 8.61 -4.04 -6.66
N PHE A 78 7.33 -4.14 -6.29
CA PHE A 78 6.82 -5.23 -5.50
C PHE A 78 5.30 -5.32 -5.61
N THR A 79 4.77 -6.53 -5.65
CA THR A 79 3.33 -6.78 -5.59
C THR A 79 3.01 -7.72 -4.44
N GLU A 80 2.04 -7.35 -3.60
CA GLU A 80 1.56 -8.18 -2.50
C GLU A 80 0.05 -8.36 -2.52
N VAL A 81 -0.40 -9.45 -1.89
CA VAL A 81 -1.81 -9.67 -1.58
C VAL A 81 -2.22 -8.77 -0.42
N SER A 82 -3.29 -8.00 -0.58
CA SER A 82 -3.77 -7.10 0.46
C SER A 82 -4.34 -7.86 1.66
N VAL A 83 -4.56 -7.16 2.78
CA VAL A 83 -5.09 -7.74 4.02
C VAL A 83 -6.43 -8.46 3.81
N SER A 84 -7.19 -8.07 2.78
CA SER A 84 -8.47 -8.71 2.45
C SER A 84 -8.34 -10.12 1.87
N GLY A 85 -7.15 -10.50 1.39
CA GLY A 85 -6.92 -11.74 0.62
C GLY A 85 -7.47 -11.71 -0.81
N ARG A 86 -8.23 -10.67 -1.19
CA ARG A 86 -8.87 -10.54 -2.51
C ARG A 86 -8.40 -9.33 -3.31
N GLY A 87 -7.52 -8.52 -2.74
CA GLY A 87 -6.94 -7.34 -3.39
C GLY A 87 -5.43 -7.46 -3.54
N LEU A 88 -4.84 -6.53 -4.30
CA LEU A 88 -3.41 -6.42 -4.50
C LEU A 88 -2.94 -5.00 -4.22
N HIS A 89 -1.76 -4.88 -3.61
CA HIS A 89 -0.98 -3.65 -3.64
C HIS A 89 0.17 -3.83 -4.64
N ILE A 90 0.23 -2.98 -5.65
CA ILE A 90 1.31 -2.97 -6.64
C ILE A 90 2.13 -1.70 -6.40
N PHE A 91 3.29 -1.86 -5.79
CA PHE A 91 4.21 -0.77 -5.48
C PHE A 91 5.09 -0.44 -6.67
N THR A 92 5.23 0.84 -6.95
CA THR A 92 5.88 1.39 -8.15
C THR A 92 6.91 2.46 -7.80
N ALA A 93 7.92 2.61 -8.63
CA ALA A 93 8.86 3.73 -8.58
C ALA A 93 8.38 4.86 -9.49
N GLU A 94 7.92 5.96 -8.92
CA GLU A 94 7.33 7.06 -9.70
C GLU A 94 7.37 8.40 -8.95
N PRO A 95 7.39 9.54 -9.67
CA PRO A 95 7.28 10.85 -9.03
C PRO A 95 5.90 11.07 -8.39
N GLU A 96 5.86 11.96 -7.39
CA GLU A 96 4.60 12.33 -6.74
C GLU A 96 3.67 13.08 -7.71
N SER A 97 2.41 12.67 -7.74
CA SER A 97 1.37 13.11 -8.67
C SER A 97 0.01 13.06 -7.98
N LYS A 98 -0.95 13.87 -8.44
CA LYS A 98 -2.29 13.87 -7.85
C LYS A 98 -2.89 12.46 -7.93
N ALA A 99 -3.47 12.03 -6.81
CA ALA A 99 -4.15 10.74 -6.73
C ALA A 99 -5.19 10.60 -7.85
N ALA A 100 -5.24 9.42 -8.46
CA ALA A 100 -6.25 9.06 -9.44
C ALA A 100 -7.13 7.95 -8.85
N GLN A 101 -8.44 8.18 -8.83
CA GLN A 101 -9.42 7.20 -8.41
C GLN A 101 -10.02 6.55 -9.67
N GLY A 102 -10.00 5.22 -9.73
CA GLY A 102 -10.66 4.44 -10.78
C GLY A 102 -11.79 3.58 -10.22
N ALA A 103 -12.50 2.87 -11.09
CA ALA A 103 -13.57 1.94 -10.68
C ALA A 103 -13.07 0.75 -9.84
N TRP A 104 -11.76 0.48 -9.85
CA TRP A 104 -11.13 -0.75 -9.36
C TRP A 104 -10.22 -0.53 -8.16
N GLY A 105 -10.17 0.71 -7.66
CA GLY A 105 -9.25 1.12 -6.62
C GLY A 105 -8.66 2.49 -6.88
N GLY A 106 -7.52 2.76 -6.24
CA GLY A 106 -6.85 4.05 -6.34
C GLY A 106 -5.37 3.92 -6.64
N HIS A 107 -4.87 4.87 -7.42
CA HIS A 107 -3.45 5.10 -7.62
C HIS A 107 -3.01 6.29 -6.77
N TYR A 108 -2.02 6.06 -5.92
CA TYR A 108 -1.48 7.05 -5.00
C TYR A 108 0.04 7.03 -5.09
N SER A 109 0.67 8.20 -5.23
CA SER A 109 2.13 8.34 -5.22
C SER A 109 2.65 9.12 -4.01
N PHE A 110 1.75 9.70 -3.20
CA PHE A 110 2.06 10.36 -1.93
C PHE A 110 0.82 10.47 -1.03
N GLY A 111 1.03 10.84 0.24
CA GLY A 111 -0.06 11.29 1.12
C GLY A 111 -1.06 10.22 1.54
N ARG A 112 -0.79 8.95 1.20
CA ARG A 112 -1.62 7.78 1.49
C ARG A 112 -0.79 6.75 2.27
N PHE A 113 -1.41 6.19 3.30
CA PHE A 113 -0.90 5.04 4.02
C PHE A 113 -1.44 3.76 3.36
N ILE A 114 -0.56 2.80 3.11
CA ILE A 114 -0.91 1.46 2.63
C ILE A 114 -0.56 0.48 3.75
N ARG A 115 -1.58 -0.22 4.28
CA ARG A 115 -1.38 -1.30 5.25
C ARG A 115 -0.82 -2.51 4.50
N THR A 116 0.34 -3.01 4.90
CA THR A 116 1.06 -4.03 4.14
C THR A 116 0.93 -5.41 4.76
N THR A 117 1.01 -6.45 3.93
CA THR A 117 1.07 -7.86 4.38
C THR A 117 2.46 -8.46 4.22
N GLY A 118 3.25 -7.99 3.27
CA GLY A 118 4.52 -8.62 2.85
C GLY A 118 4.33 -9.93 2.08
N ILE A 119 3.09 -10.37 1.85
CA ILE A 119 2.79 -11.63 1.15
C ILE A 119 2.90 -11.38 -0.35
N ARG A 120 4.05 -11.73 -0.93
CA ARG A 120 4.31 -11.55 -2.35
C ARG A 120 3.26 -12.27 -3.20
N PHE A 121 2.67 -11.55 -4.15
CA PHE A 121 1.84 -12.15 -5.19
C PHE A 121 2.74 -12.71 -6.30
N THR A 122 2.46 -13.93 -6.75
CA THR A 122 3.28 -14.66 -7.73
C THR A 122 2.49 -15.19 -8.93
N GLY A 123 1.21 -14.82 -9.04
CA GLY A 123 0.30 -15.27 -10.11
C GLY A 123 0.12 -14.28 -11.24
#